data_AF-A0A969M7K3-F1
#
_entry.id   AF-A0A969M7K3-F1
#
_cell.length_a   1.000
_cell.length_b   1.000
_cell.length_c   1.000
_cell.angle_alpha   90.00
_cell.angle_beta   90.00
_cell.angle_gamma   90.00
#
_symmetry.space_group_name_H-M   'P 1'
#
loop_
_entity.id
_entity.type
_entity.pdbx_description
1 polymer ?
#
loop_
_entity_poly.entity_id
_entity_poly.type
_entity_poly.pdbx_seq_one_letter_code
_entity_poly.pdbx_strand_id
1 'polypeptide(L)'
;MRQRWQLTLDAWPATATVVLPLHPVRTLDAVTVTERSGAIHPVDIALFRLLAGQPDRVVPAAGVWPSTADMTITVNFTVGYGPTPADVPAPIRHALLLLVAHWYEHRDPYDTTLPRAAIPAIVSELLMPYRGPRL
;
A
#
# COMPACT_ATOMS: atom_id res chain seq x y z
N MET A 1 -13.45 1.55 -1.67
CA MET A 1 -12.87 1.99 -0.38
C MET A 1 -11.54 2.72 -0.57
N ARG A 2 -11.35 3.81 0.19
CA ARG A 2 -10.10 4.58 0.32
C ARG A 2 -9.61 4.52 1.77
N GLN A 3 -8.33 4.29 1.98
CA GLN A 3 -7.71 4.25 3.31
C GLN A 3 -6.51 5.20 3.34
N ARG A 4 -6.34 5.90 4.46
CA ARG A 4 -5.15 6.72 4.71
C ARG A 4 -4.11 5.90 5.44
N TRP A 5 -2.87 6.02 4.97
CA TRP A 5 -1.71 5.33 5.52
C TRP A 5 -0.59 6.32 5.77
N GLN A 6 0.26 5.93 6.71
CA GLN A 6 1.42 6.71 7.15
C GLN A 6 2.66 5.83 7.04
N LEU A 7 3.70 6.37 6.42
CA LEU A 7 5.02 5.77 6.36
C LEU A 7 6.01 6.69 7.07
N THR A 8 6.72 6.15 8.05
CA THR A 8 7.76 6.86 8.78
C THR A 8 9.12 6.41 8.31
N LEU A 9 10.02 7.36 8.06
CA LEU A 9 11.40 7.13 7.62
C LEU A 9 12.35 7.90 8.53
N ASP A 10 13.46 7.27 8.90
CA ASP A 10 14.50 7.93 9.71
C ASP A 10 15.37 8.90 8.89
N ALA A 11 15.48 8.66 7.58
CA ALA A 11 16.18 9.51 6.64
C ALA A 11 15.66 9.28 5.21
N TRP A 12 15.89 10.24 4.33
CA TRP A 12 15.63 10.03 2.90
C TRP A 12 16.55 8.94 2.33
N PRO A 13 16.03 8.05 1.47
CA PRO A 13 16.84 7.00 0.86
C PRO A 13 17.83 7.60 -0.16
N ALA A 14 19.05 7.05 -0.15
CA ALA A 14 20.13 7.46 -1.07
C ALA A 14 19.78 7.23 -2.56
N THR A 15 18.86 6.32 -2.85
CA THR A 15 18.38 5.98 -4.20
C THR A 15 17.45 7.02 -4.82
N ALA A 16 17.25 8.18 -4.18
CA ALA A 16 16.31 9.23 -4.60
C ALA A 16 14.87 8.73 -4.82
N THR A 17 14.50 7.59 -4.21
CA THR A 17 13.20 6.93 -4.42
C THR A 17 12.72 6.30 -3.13
N VAL A 18 11.54 6.69 -2.66
CA VAL A 18 10.81 6.04 -1.58
C VAL A 18 9.80 5.07 -2.20
N VAL A 19 9.97 3.78 -1.94
CA VAL A 19 9.01 2.75 -2.38
C VAL A 19 7.86 2.68 -1.39
N LEU A 20 6.63 2.77 -1.87
CA LEU A 20 5.45 2.69 -1.01
C LEU A 20 5.05 1.22 -0.82
N PRO A 21 4.75 0.79 0.43
CA PRO A 21 4.47 -0.61 0.73
C PRO A 21 3.10 -1.09 0.23
N LEU A 22 2.24 -0.17 -0.20
CA LEU A 22 0.86 -0.44 -0.59
C LEU A 22 0.57 0.14 -1.97
N HIS A 23 -0.32 -0.53 -2.70
CA HIS A 23 -0.77 -0.16 -4.04
C HIS A 23 -2.28 -0.49 -4.18
N PRO A 24 -3.06 0.28 -4.94
CA PRO A 24 -2.69 1.53 -5.63
C PRO A 24 -2.75 2.73 -4.70
N VAL A 25 -1.73 3.58 -4.75
CA VAL A 25 -1.69 4.89 -4.09
C VAL A 25 -2.40 5.89 -4.99
N ARG A 26 -3.36 6.61 -4.42
CA ARG A 26 -4.19 7.58 -5.14
C ARG A 26 -3.69 9.00 -5.00
N THR A 27 -3.31 9.37 -3.79
CA THR A 27 -2.83 10.71 -3.47
C THR A 27 -1.71 10.63 -2.46
N LEU A 28 -0.69 11.47 -2.66
CA LEU A 28 0.18 11.90 -1.58
C LEU A 28 -0.60 12.99 -0.84
N ASP A 29 -0.80 12.85 0.46
CA ASP A 29 -1.67 13.73 1.24
C ASP A 29 -0.88 14.79 1.99
N ALA A 30 0.24 14.40 2.63
CA ALA A 30 1.13 15.31 3.32
C ALA A 30 2.51 14.69 3.53
N VAL A 31 3.55 15.54 3.60
CA VAL A 31 4.87 15.17 4.09
C VAL A 31 5.21 16.09 5.26
N THR A 32 5.63 15.52 6.38
CA THR A 32 6.04 16.28 7.56
C THR A 32 7.39 15.78 8.05
N VAL A 33 8.15 16.66 8.70
CA VAL A 33 9.40 16.31 9.37
C VAL A 33 9.28 16.61 10.85
N THR A 34 9.74 15.69 11.67
CA THR A 34 9.69 15.79 13.13
C THR A 34 11.11 15.91 13.64
N GLU A 35 11.40 17.00 14.33
CA GLU A 35 12.70 17.23 14.97
C GLU A 35 12.89 16.35 16.21
N ARG A 36 14.14 16.22 16.69
CA ARG A 36 14.44 15.61 17.99
C ARG A 36 13.73 16.28 19.18
N SER A 37 13.36 17.56 19.04
CA SER A 37 12.57 18.31 20.02
C SER A 37 11.10 17.88 20.08
N GLY A 38 10.62 17.12 19.08
CA GLY A 38 9.22 16.78 18.89
C GLY A 38 8.43 17.80 18.06
N ALA A 39 9.06 18.90 17.62
CA ALA A 39 8.43 19.87 16.74
C ALA A 39 8.16 19.26 15.35
N ILE A 40 6.93 19.41 14.86
CA ILE A 40 6.48 18.90 13.55
C ILE A 40 6.38 20.07 12.57
N HIS A 41 7.11 19.97 11.47
CA HIS A 41 7.13 20.95 10.40
C HIS A 41 6.55 20.35 9.12
N PRO A 42 5.55 21.01 8.49
CA PRO A 42 5.07 20.59 7.19
C PRO A 42 6.12 20.86 6.12
N VAL A 43 6.27 19.93 5.19
CA VAL A 43 7.09 20.09 3.98
C VAL A 43 6.14 20.28 2.80
N ASP A 44 6.48 21.20 1.90
CA ASP A 44 5.69 21.43 0.70
C ASP A 44 5.61 20.15 -0.15
N ILE A 45 4.37 19.72 -0.41
CA ILE A 45 4.10 18.51 -1.17
C ILE A 45 4.54 18.64 -2.64
N ALA A 46 4.65 19.88 -3.16
CA ALA A 46 5.12 20.15 -4.52
C ALA A 46 6.59 19.75 -4.75
N LEU A 47 7.36 19.54 -3.67
CA LEU A 47 8.73 19.00 -3.76
C LEU A 47 8.76 17.51 -4.10
N PHE A 48 7.60 16.84 -4.13
CA PHE A 48 7.47 15.41 -4.33
C PHE A 48 6.62 15.08 -5.55
N ARG A 49 6.95 13.96 -6.19
CA ARG A 49 6.14 13.39 -7.26
C ARG A 49 5.80 11.95 -6.92
N LEU A 50 4.51 11.66 -6.91
CA LEU A 50 3.99 10.30 -6.87
C LEU A 50 4.07 9.71 -8.28
N LEU A 51 4.80 8.61 -8.43
CA LEU A 51 4.87 7.83 -9.67
C LEU A 51 4.09 6.54 -9.47
N ALA A 52 3.01 6.40 -10.23
CA ALA A 52 2.25 5.16 -10.29
C ALA A 52 3.09 4.05 -10.95
N GLY A 53 3.05 2.84 -10.39
CA GLY A 53 3.79 1.69 -10.85
C GLY A 53 3.56 0.45 -9.98
N GLN A 54 4.35 -0.60 -10.20
CA GLN A 54 4.30 -1.81 -9.40
C GLN A 54 5.73 -2.11 -8.92
N PRO A 55 6.20 -1.47 -7.82
CA PRO A 55 5.43 -0.70 -6.82
C PRO A 55 5.29 0.80 -7.14
N ASP A 56 4.32 1.44 -6.49
CA ASP A 56 4.20 2.91 -6.47
C ASP A 56 5.38 3.51 -5.70
N ARG A 57 5.85 4.67 -6.16
CA ARG A 57 7.03 5.31 -5.59
C ARG A 57 6.87 6.83 -5.48
N VAL A 58 7.46 7.39 -4.43
CA VAL A 58 7.62 8.85 -4.27
C VAL A 58 9.06 9.21 -4.61
N VAL A 59 9.23 10.23 -5.44
CA VAL A 59 10.54 10.75 -5.86
C VAL A 59 10.59 12.26 -5.65
N PRO A 60 11.77 12.88 -5.46
CA PRO A 60 11.87 14.33 -5.41
C PRO A 60 11.55 14.92 -6.79
N ALA A 61 10.73 15.98 -6.83
CA ALA A 61 10.31 16.63 -8.06
C ALA A 61 11.51 17.30 -8.78
N ALA A 62 12.44 17.89 -8.01
CA ALA A 62 13.65 18.52 -8.51
C ALA A 62 14.86 17.56 -8.61
N GLY A 63 14.67 16.26 -8.39
CA GLY A 63 15.74 15.26 -8.42
C GLY A 63 16.59 15.16 -7.14
N VAL A 64 16.42 16.09 -6.19
CA VAL A 64 17.12 16.10 -4.90
C VAL A 64 16.10 16.19 -3.76
N TRP A 65 16.31 15.42 -2.69
CA TRP A 65 15.47 15.47 -1.50
C TRP A 65 15.65 16.79 -0.74
N PRO A 66 14.59 17.30 -0.08
CA PRO A 66 14.76 18.39 0.87
C PRO A 66 15.66 17.94 2.03
N SER A 67 16.48 18.85 2.55
CA SER A 67 17.33 18.56 3.71
C SER A 67 16.47 18.35 4.95
N THR A 68 16.66 17.21 5.62
CA THR A 68 15.92 16.81 6.84
C THR A 68 16.87 16.22 7.87
N ALA A 69 18.11 16.74 7.94
CA ALA A 69 19.15 16.21 8.81
C ALA A 69 18.66 16.05 10.26
N ASP A 70 18.83 14.86 10.82
CA ASP A 70 18.39 14.46 12.16
C ASP A 70 16.88 14.58 12.45
N MET A 71 16.05 14.58 11.40
CA MET A 71 14.59 14.63 11.53
C MET A 71 13.93 13.35 11.02
N THR A 72 12.89 12.91 11.73
CA THR A 72 12.04 11.81 11.29
C THR A 72 11.08 12.30 10.23
N ILE A 73 11.06 11.66 9.07
CA ILE A 73 10.18 12.00 7.96
C ILE A 73 8.92 11.17 8.06
N THR A 74 7.77 11.81 7.88
CA THR A 74 6.47 11.16 7.85
C THR A 74 5.78 11.48 6.54
N VAL A 75 5.41 10.42 5.82
CA VAL A 75 4.72 10.50 4.53
C VAL A 75 3.31 9.94 4.70
N ASN A 76 2.31 10.81 4.53
CA ASN A 76 0.90 10.44 4.56
C ASN A 76 0.37 10.32 3.15
N PHE A 77 -0.32 9.23 2.86
CA PHE A 77 -0.86 8.95 1.53
C PHE A 77 -2.16 8.14 1.60
N THR A 78 -3.00 8.32 0.59
CA THR A 78 -4.26 7.56 0.47
C THR A 78 -4.08 6.44 -0.54
N VAL A 79 -4.48 5.23 -0.15
CA VAL A 79 -4.48 4.03 -1.00
C VAL A 79 -5.90 3.52 -1.25
N GLY A 80 -6.04 2.73 -2.31
CA GLY A 80 -7.24 1.97 -2.61
C GLY A 80 -7.77 2.22 -4.02
N TYR A 81 -8.60 1.30 -4.50
CA TYR A 81 -9.07 1.31 -5.89
C TYR A 81 -10.08 2.42 -6.21
N GLY A 82 -10.81 2.95 -5.23
CA GLY A 82 -11.76 4.03 -5.45
C GLY A 82 -12.79 4.10 -4.32
N PRO A 83 -13.75 5.03 -4.32
CA PRO A 83 -14.74 5.13 -3.25
C PRO A 83 -15.74 3.95 -3.24
N THR A 84 -16.07 3.38 -4.40
CA THR A 84 -17.13 2.36 -4.55
C THR A 84 -16.58 0.94 -4.69
N PRO A 85 -17.41 -0.10 -4.47
CA PRO A 85 -17.02 -1.48 -4.77
C PRO A 85 -16.74 -1.74 -6.26
N ALA A 86 -17.41 -1.00 -7.16
CA ALA A 86 -17.26 -1.15 -8.61
C ALA A 86 -15.84 -0.75 -9.09
N ASP A 87 -15.15 0.12 -8.34
CA ASP A 87 -13.81 0.57 -8.65
C ASP A 87 -12.73 -0.52 -8.44
N VAL A 88 -13.03 -1.53 -7.61
CA VAL A 88 -12.11 -2.66 -7.37
C VAL A 88 -12.10 -3.57 -8.61
N PRO A 89 -10.95 -3.96 -9.18
CA PRO A 89 -10.87 -4.84 -10.33
C PRO A 89 -11.75 -6.10 -10.21
N ALA A 90 -12.47 -6.44 -11.29
CA ALA A 90 -13.38 -7.57 -11.31
C ALA A 90 -12.74 -8.92 -10.85
N PRO A 91 -11.48 -9.24 -11.22
CA PRO A 91 -10.83 -10.46 -10.74
C PRO A 91 -10.69 -10.52 -9.21
N ILE A 92 -10.35 -9.39 -8.56
CA ILE A 92 -10.26 -9.31 -7.10
C ILE A 92 -11.63 -9.54 -6.46
N ARG A 93 -12.67 -8.90 -6.99
CA ARG A 93 -14.04 -9.08 -6.48
C ARG A 93 -14.50 -10.53 -6.62
N HIS A 94 -14.19 -11.18 -7.74
CA HIS A 94 -14.54 -12.57 -7.99
C HIS A 94 -13.78 -13.53 -7.06
N ALA A 95 -12.47 -13.32 -6.89
CA ALA A 95 -11.64 -14.06 -5.95
C ALA A 95 -12.18 -13.97 -4.51
N LEU A 96 -12.64 -12.79 -4.08
CA LEU A 96 -13.26 -12.59 -2.77
C LEU A 96 -14.56 -13.40 -2.62
N LEU A 97 -15.43 -13.39 -3.63
CA LEU A 97 -16.68 -14.16 -3.60
C LEU A 97 -16.42 -15.66 -3.51
N LEU A 98 -15.45 -16.18 -4.26
CA LEU A 98 -15.05 -17.59 -4.20
C LEU A 98 -14.52 -17.96 -2.81
N LEU A 99 -13.73 -17.09 -2.21
CA LEU A 99 -13.18 -17.31 -0.87
C LEU A 99 -14.26 -17.30 0.22
N VAL A 100 -15.20 -16.34 0.13
CA VAL A 100 -16.35 -16.26 1.05
C VAL A 100 -17.26 -17.48 0.90
N ALA A 101 -17.56 -17.91 -0.33
CA ALA A 101 -18.35 -19.11 -0.59
C ALA A 101 -17.65 -20.37 -0.02
N HIS A 102 -16.35 -20.49 -0.27
CA HIS A 102 -15.55 -21.60 0.25
C HIS A 102 -15.60 -21.68 1.78
N TRP A 103 -15.40 -20.58 2.49
CA TRP A 103 -15.50 -20.55 3.96
C TRP A 103 -16.92 -20.72 4.49
N TYR A 104 -17.92 -20.27 3.74
CA TYR A 104 -19.33 -20.47 4.10
C TYR A 104 -19.72 -21.94 4.04
N GLU A 105 -19.20 -22.69 3.07
CA GLU A 105 -19.42 -24.13 2.90
C GLU A 105 -18.59 -24.97 3.89
N HIS A 106 -17.35 -24.56 4.18
CA HIS A 106 -16.41 -25.29 5.03
C HIS A 106 -16.27 -24.62 6.40
N ARG A 107 -17.33 -24.72 7.23
CA ARG A 107 -17.41 -24.06 8.53
C ARG A 107 -16.72 -24.80 9.68
N ASP A 108 -16.26 -26.02 9.45
CA ASP A 108 -15.65 -26.84 10.49
C ASP A 108 -14.12 -26.67 10.50
N PRO A 109 -13.54 -26.04 11.54
CA PRO A 109 -12.09 -25.88 11.65
C PRO A 109 -11.34 -27.20 11.90
N TYR A 110 -12.04 -28.30 12.19
CA TYR A 110 -11.46 -29.60 12.52
C TYR A 110 -11.81 -30.71 11.52
N ASP A 111 -12.31 -30.37 10.33
CA ASP A 111 -12.52 -31.37 9.29
C ASP A 111 -11.17 -31.95 8.83
N THR A 112 -10.84 -33.12 9.39
CA THR A 112 -9.60 -33.86 9.15
C THR A 112 -9.65 -34.69 7.85
N THR A 113 -10.78 -34.66 7.13
CA THR A 113 -10.97 -35.43 5.89
C THR A 113 -10.52 -34.69 4.63
N LEU A 114 -10.34 -33.37 4.72
CA LEU A 114 -9.80 -32.55 3.65
C LEU A 114 -8.43 -31.99 4.06
N PRO A 115 -7.43 -31.92 3.16
CA PRO A 115 -6.20 -31.20 3.44
C PRO A 115 -6.56 -29.73 3.69
N ARG A 116 -6.65 -29.34 4.98
CA ARG A 116 -6.90 -28.00 5.53
C ARG A 116 -7.44 -27.03 4.47
N ALA A 117 -8.74 -27.12 4.15
CA ALA A 117 -9.49 -26.19 3.30
C ALA A 117 -8.59 -25.38 2.34
N ALA A 118 -7.92 -26.09 1.42
CA ALA A 118 -6.95 -25.47 0.54
C ALA A 118 -7.67 -24.42 -0.31
N ILE A 119 -7.25 -23.15 -0.19
CA ILE A 119 -7.82 -22.05 -0.96
C ILE A 119 -7.84 -22.47 -2.45
N PRO A 120 -9.00 -22.40 -3.14
CA PRO A 120 -9.09 -22.82 -4.53
C PRO A 120 -8.01 -22.16 -5.40
N ALA A 121 -7.30 -22.94 -6.21
CA ALA A 121 -6.15 -22.45 -7.00
C ALA A 121 -6.50 -21.24 -7.89
N ILE A 122 -7.73 -21.21 -8.40
CA ILE A 122 -8.27 -20.09 -9.20
C ILE A 122 -8.26 -18.75 -8.46
N VAL A 123 -8.40 -18.74 -7.12
CA VAL A 123 -8.28 -17.53 -6.30
C VAL A 123 -6.86 -16.97 -6.38
N SER A 124 -5.85 -17.85 -6.32
CA SER A 124 -4.45 -17.45 -6.44
C SER A 124 -4.15 -16.90 -7.84
N GLU A 125 -4.70 -17.51 -8.90
CA GLU A 125 -4.52 -17.04 -10.28
C GLU A 125 -5.14 -15.66 -10.50
N LEU A 126 -6.37 -15.44 -10.01
CA LEU A 126 -7.06 -14.16 -10.13
C LEU A 126 -6.35 -13.02 -9.39
N LEU A 127 -5.69 -13.33 -8.27
CA LEU A 127 -4.97 -12.35 -7.46
C LEU A 127 -3.52 -12.14 -7.91
N MET A 128 -2.94 -13.04 -8.71
CA MET A 128 -1.54 -13.01 -9.10
C MET A 128 -1.08 -11.66 -9.69
N PRO A 129 -1.83 -11.00 -10.60
CA PRO A 129 -1.42 -9.71 -11.17
C PRO A 129 -1.39 -8.57 -10.15
N TYR A 130 -2.09 -8.72 -9.03
CA TYR A 130 -2.28 -7.67 -8.02
C TYR A 130 -1.38 -7.85 -6.79
N ARG A 131 -0.50 -8.87 -6.80
CA ARG A 131 0.47 -9.07 -5.72
C ARG A 131 1.60 -8.04 -5.86
N GLY A 132 1.91 -7.35 -4.76
CA GLY A 132 3.06 -6.48 -4.69
C GLY A 132 4.36 -7.28 -4.79
N PRO A 133 5.44 -6.70 -5.35
CA PRO A 133 6.76 -7.30 -5.24
C PRO A 133 7.14 -7.46 -3.76
N ARG A 134 7.78 -8.58 -3.42
CA ARG A 134 8.30 -8.81 -2.08
C ARG A 134 9.49 -7.86 -1.91
N LEU A 135 9.36 -6.87 -1.02
CA LEU A 135 10.41 -5.93 -0.64
C LEU A 135 11.38 -6.57 0.36
#